data_AF-A0A453PYP5-F1
#
_entry.id   AF-A0A453PYP5-F1
#
_cell.length_a   1.000
_cell.length_b   1.000
_cell.length_c   1.000
_cell.angle_alpha   90.00
_cell.angle_beta   90.00
_cell.angle_gamma   90.00
#
_symmetry.space_group_name_H-M   'P 1'
#
loop_
_entity.id
_entity.type
_entity.pdbx_description
1 polymer ?
#
loop_
_entity_poly.entity_id
_entity_poly.type
_entity_poly.pdbx_seq_one_letter_code
_entity_poly.pdbx_strand_id
1 'polypeptide(L)'
;RADHRALCGSWDQNGNGAANAKRARRVLRLQITEREDSAPHLHLPPRANQPRPTQLTTSPPPAMVATAKIPQRQLFIDGDWRVPALGRRLPVINPTTEASIGEIPAGTSEDVDAAVAAARAALKRNRGRDWSRAPGAVRAKYLRAIAAKMIERKSDLARLEALDCGKPLDEAAWDMDDVAGCFEFFAGHAEALDKRQNAAVALPENFKCHLKKEPIGVVALITPWNYPLLMAVWKVAPALAAGCTAVLKPSELASV
;
A
#
# COMPACT_ATOMS: atom_id res chain seq x y z
N ARG A 1 -28.84 38.25 -21.13
CA ARG A 1 -27.38 38.51 -21.05
C ARG A 1 -26.96 38.51 -19.58
N ALA A 2 -26.48 37.37 -19.08
CA ALA A 2 -25.49 37.23 -18.01
C ALA A 2 -25.32 35.71 -17.80
N ASP A 3 -24.14 35.22 -18.14
CA ASP A 3 -23.78 33.81 -18.28
C ASP A 3 -23.41 33.26 -16.89
N HIS A 4 -24.23 32.38 -16.31
CA HIS A 4 -23.97 31.77 -14.99
C HIS A 4 -23.01 30.59 -15.12
N ARG A 5 -21.70 30.87 -15.19
CA ARG A 5 -20.67 29.84 -15.03
C ARG A 5 -20.51 29.45 -13.56
N ALA A 6 -20.91 28.24 -13.23
CA ALA A 6 -20.59 27.59 -11.97
C ALA A 6 -19.07 27.45 -11.82
N LEU A 7 -18.49 28.06 -10.77
CA LEU A 7 -17.13 27.79 -10.34
C LEU A 7 -17.09 26.47 -9.54
N CYS A 8 -17.40 25.37 -10.21
CA CYS A 8 -17.02 24.04 -9.74
C CYS A 8 -15.64 23.77 -10.33
N GLY A 9 -14.60 23.72 -9.50
CA GLY A 9 -13.28 23.32 -9.95
C GLY A 9 -13.31 21.86 -10.40
N SER A 10 -13.56 21.62 -11.69
CA SER A 10 -13.30 20.31 -12.28
C SER A 10 -11.79 20.15 -12.40
N TRP A 11 -11.28 18.98 -12.00
CA TRP A 11 -9.97 18.55 -12.44
C TRP A 11 -10.12 18.08 -13.88
N ASP A 12 -9.92 18.99 -14.82
CA ASP A 12 -9.83 18.65 -16.23
C ASP A 12 -8.54 17.85 -16.49
N GLN A 13 -8.56 16.93 -17.46
CA GLN A 13 -7.44 16.03 -17.79
C GLN A 13 -6.20 16.75 -18.35
N ASN A 14 -6.24 18.09 -18.45
CA ASN A 14 -5.18 18.94 -18.98
C ASN A 14 -4.40 19.74 -17.91
N GLY A 15 -4.21 19.17 -16.71
CA GLY A 15 -3.08 19.52 -15.83
C GLY A 15 -3.00 20.94 -15.27
N ASN A 16 -4.03 21.80 -15.40
CA ASN A 16 -3.94 23.20 -14.98
C ASN A 16 -4.50 23.44 -13.57
N GLY A 17 -3.93 22.76 -12.57
CA GLY A 17 -4.24 22.92 -11.13
C GLY A 17 -3.08 23.52 -10.31
N ALA A 18 -2.05 24.05 -10.95
CA ALA A 18 -0.77 24.38 -10.31
C ALA A 18 -0.80 25.59 -9.36
N ALA A 19 -1.77 26.49 -9.50
CA ALA A 19 -1.83 27.72 -8.69
C ALA A 19 -2.31 27.48 -7.24
N ASN A 20 -3.25 26.55 -7.02
CA ASN A 20 -3.78 26.26 -5.68
C ASN A 20 -2.90 25.28 -4.87
N ALA A 21 -2.14 24.42 -5.53
CA ALA A 21 -1.22 23.49 -4.86
C ALA A 21 -0.05 24.21 -4.16
N LYS A 22 0.44 25.33 -4.72
CA LYS A 22 1.51 26.13 -4.11
C LYS A 22 1.04 26.84 -2.83
N ARG A 23 -0.23 27.25 -2.76
CA ARG A 23 -0.81 27.90 -1.57
C ARG A 23 -1.07 26.89 -0.45
N ALA A 24 -1.54 25.69 -0.78
CA ALA A 24 -1.71 24.59 0.17
C ALA A 24 -0.37 24.10 0.77
N ARG A 25 0.70 24.02 -0.04
CA ARG A 25 2.05 23.65 0.44
C ARG A 25 2.65 24.68 1.41
N ARG A 26 2.30 25.97 1.28
CA ARG A 26 2.82 27.02 2.17
C ARG A 26 2.13 27.05 3.53
N VAL A 27 0.85 26.67 3.60
CA VAL A 27 0.09 26.59 4.86
C VAL A 27 0.46 25.34 5.65
N LEU A 28 0.70 24.20 4.98
CA LEU A 28 1.06 22.96 5.68
C LEU A 28 2.48 22.99 6.27
N ARG A 29 3.40 23.80 5.71
CA ARG A 29 4.78 23.92 6.20
C ARG A 29 4.93 24.82 7.43
N LEU A 30 3.88 25.55 7.82
CA LEU A 30 3.89 26.49 8.96
C LEU A 30 3.28 25.91 10.24
N GLN A 31 2.74 24.68 10.22
CA GLN A 31 2.17 24.02 11.41
C GLN A 31 3.06 22.91 12.02
N ILE A 32 4.27 22.71 11.49
CA ILE A 32 5.26 21.78 12.05
C ILE A 32 6.49 22.59 12.45
N THR A 33 6.33 23.45 13.45
CA THR A 33 7.42 24.06 14.22
C THR A 33 6.90 24.27 15.65
N GLU A 34 7.42 23.44 16.56
CA GLU A 34 7.58 23.60 18.01
C GLU A 34 6.37 23.99 18.89
N ARG A 35 5.97 23.02 19.73
CA ARG A 35 5.73 23.27 21.16
C ARG A 35 6.50 22.21 21.95
N GLU A 36 7.74 22.52 22.28
CA GLU A 36 8.38 21.97 23.47
C GLU A 36 7.83 22.74 24.65
N ASP A 37 6.97 22.11 25.44
CA ASP A 37 6.68 22.58 26.80
C ASP A 37 6.43 21.37 27.72
N SER A 38 7.44 21.15 28.57
CA SER A 38 7.38 20.66 29.96
C SER A 38 6.57 19.38 30.28
N ALA A 39 7.28 18.24 30.32
CA ALA A 39 6.90 17.05 31.08
C ALA A 39 7.88 16.84 32.26
N PRO A 40 7.43 16.40 33.45
CA PRO A 40 8.29 16.27 34.62
C PRO A 40 9.29 15.12 34.45
N HIS A 41 10.54 15.37 34.82
CA HIS A 41 11.62 14.40 34.78
C HIS A 41 11.31 13.19 35.68
N LEU A 42 11.02 12.04 35.08
CA LEU A 42 10.95 10.76 35.78
C LEU A 42 12.39 10.30 36.07
N HIS A 43 12.81 10.41 37.33
CA HIS A 43 14.13 9.98 37.78
C HIS A 43 14.19 8.44 37.81
N LEU A 44 14.87 7.83 36.84
CA LEU A 44 15.17 6.40 36.86
C LEU A 44 16.35 6.13 37.80
N PRO A 45 16.28 5.12 38.69
CA PRO A 45 17.41 4.77 39.54
C PRO A 45 18.56 4.18 38.71
N PRO A 46 19.83 4.32 39.15
CA PRO A 46 20.98 3.77 38.45
C PRO A 46 20.89 2.24 38.39
N ARG A 47 21.11 1.67 37.20
CA ARG A 47 21.16 0.22 36.98
C ARG A 47 22.28 -0.39 37.81
N ALA A 48 21.90 -1.32 38.70
CA ALA A 48 22.85 -2.19 39.39
C ALA A 48 23.61 -3.06 38.37
N ASN A 49 24.92 -3.14 38.56
CA ASN A 49 25.87 -3.89 37.75
C ASN A 49 25.61 -5.40 37.97
N GLN A 50 24.96 -6.08 37.02
CA GLN A 50 24.84 -7.54 37.03
C GLN A 50 25.91 -8.15 36.13
N PRO A 51 26.63 -9.21 36.58
CA PRO A 51 27.64 -9.86 35.77
C PRO A 51 26.99 -10.59 34.58
N ARG A 52 27.60 -10.42 33.40
CA ARG A 52 27.19 -11.01 32.13
C ARG A 52 27.51 -12.52 32.17
N PRO A 53 26.56 -13.44 31.94
CA PRO A 53 26.91 -14.85 31.77
C PRO A 53 27.59 -15.04 30.41
N THR A 54 28.87 -15.40 30.45
CA THR A 54 29.65 -15.84 29.29
C THR A 54 29.23 -17.27 28.95
N GLN A 55 28.26 -17.41 28.06
CA GLN A 55 28.11 -18.63 27.26
C GLN A 55 27.92 -18.23 25.81
N LEU A 56 28.96 -18.45 24.98
CA LEU A 56 28.80 -18.55 23.54
C LEU A 56 27.86 -19.72 23.28
N THR A 57 26.59 -19.43 23.05
CA THR A 57 25.68 -20.40 22.43
C THR A 57 26.13 -20.53 20.98
N THR A 58 26.76 -21.65 20.63
CA THR A 58 27.04 -22.00 19.26
C THR A 58 25.72 -22.02 18.48
N SER A 59 25.62 -21.15 17.49
CA SER A 59 24.50 -21.16 16.54
C SER A 59 24.38 -22.57 15.93
N PRO A 60 23.18 -23.13 15.79
CA PRO A 60 23.02 -24.40 15.11
C PRO A 60 23.50 -24.29 13.65
N PRO A 61 24.01 -25.38 13.05
CA PRO A 61 24.53 -25.37 11.68
C PRO A 61 23.47 -24.93 10.66
N PRO A 62 23.87 -24.39 9.49
CA PRO A 62 22.97 -23.95 8.42
C PRO A 62 22.40 -25.18 7.70
N ALA A 63 21.50 -25.89 8.34
CA ALA A 63 20.73 -26.96 7.74
C ALA A 63 19.27 -26.79 8.18
N MET A 64 18.38 -26.70 7.18
CA MET A 64 16.92 -26.60 7.28
C MET A 64 16.28 -25.20 7.24
N VAL A 65 16.72 -24.34 6.32
CA VAL A 65 15.69 -23.65 5.52
C VAL A 65 15.19 -24.71 4.53
N ALA A 66 14.19 -25.49 4.92
CA ALA A 66 13.46 -26.34 3.99
C ALA A 66 13.09 -25.48 2.78
N THR A 67 13.47 -25.93 1.59
CA THR A 67 13.34 -25.23 0.31
C THR A 67 11.89 -24.83 0.06
N ALA A 68 11.51 -23.62 0.48
CA ALA A 68 10.24 -23.04 0.14
C ALA A 68 10.16 -23.02 -1.39
N LYS A 69 9.17 -23.72 -1.96
CA LYS A 69 9.01 -23.78 -3.41
C LYS A 69 8.62 -22.39 -3.90
N ILE A 70 9.53 -21.74 -4.63
CA ILE A 70 9.29 -20.43 -5.23
C ILE A 70 8.11 -20.54 -6.21
N PRO A 71 7.02 -19.78 -6.01
CA PRO A 71 5.90 -19.80 -6.92
C PRO A 71 6.28 -19.23 -8.28
N GLN A 72 6.05 -19.99 -9.36
CA GLN A 72 6.13 -19.43 -10.71
C GLN A 72 4.83 -18.68 -11.03
N ARG A 73 4.90 -17.35 -10.99
CA ARG A 73 3.77 -16.46 -11.27
C ARG A 73 3.93 -15.75 -12.62
N GLN A 74 2.84 -15.15 -13.08
CA GLN A 74 2.78 -14.29 -14.26
C GLN A 74 2.42 -12.85 -13.81
N LEU A 75 2.15 -11.92 -14.72
CA LEU A 75 1.58 -10.63 -14.33
C LEU A 75 0.13 -10.83 -13.90
N PHE A 76 -0.30 -10.20 -12.80
CA PHE A 76 -1.70 -10.25 -12.38
C PHE A 76 -2.43 -8.99 -12.87
N ILE A 77 -3.24 -9.14 -13.92
CA ILE A 77 -3.94 -8.04 -14.59
C ILE A 77 -5.41 -8.41 -14.77
N ASP A 78 -6.29 -7.55 -14.27
CA ASP A 78 -7.75 -7.69 -14.42
C ASP A 78 -8.34 -8.98 -13.83
N GLY A 79 -7.75 -9.49 -12.76
CA GLY A 79 -8.19 -10.74 -12.11
C GLY A 79 -7.55 -12.02 -12.67
N ASP A 80 -6.75 -11.92 -13.73
CA ASP A 80 -6.12 -13.07 -14.39
C ASP A 80 -4.59 -13.00 -14.39
N TRP A 81 -3.97 -14.18 -14.43
CA TRP A 81 -2.54 -14.34 -14.64
C TRP A 81 -2.22 -14.28 -16.14
N ARG A 82 -1.40 -13.31 -16.56
CA ARG A 82 -1.05 -13.04 -17.97
C ARG A 82 0.46 -13.06 -18.19
N VAL A 83 0.90 -13.79 -19.21
CA VAL A 83 2.30 -13.79 -19.65
C VAL A 83 2.68 -12.36 -20.07
N PRO A 84 3.88 -11.86 -19.72
CA PRO A 84 4.36 -10.57 -20.20
C PRO A 84 4.31 -10.48 -21.72
N ALA A 85 4.04 -9.30 -22.28
CA ALA A 85 3.89 -9.11 -23.72
C ALA A 85 5.10 -9.62 -24.53
N LEU A 86 6.31 -9.46 -24.01
CA LEU A 86 7.55 -9.98 -24.64
C LEU A 86 8.02 -11.32 -24.08
N GLY A 87 7.26 -11.96 -23.18
CA GLY A 87 7.60 -13.24 -22.55
C GLY A 87 8.86 -13.22 -21.67
N ARG A 88 9.45 -12.05 -21.43
CA ARG A 88 10.71 -11.91 -20.68
C ARG A 88 10.52 -12.24 -19.19
N ARG A 89 11.58 -12.77 -18.58
CA ARG A 89 11.66 -13.08 -17.16
C ARG A 89 12.98 -12.56 -16.56
N LEU A 90 12.97 -12.31 -15.26
CA LEU A 90 14.15 -11.93 -14.48
C LEU A 90 14.44 -13.04 -13.47
N PRO A 91 15.72 -13.40 -13.26
CA PRO A 91 16.09 -14.34 -12.21
C PRO A 91 15.85 -13.73 -10.83
N VAL A 92 15.41 -14.55 -9.90
CA VAL A 92 15.34 -14.23 -8.48
C VAL A 92 16.58 -14.79 -7.81
N ILE A 93 17.34 -13.94 -7.12
CA ILE A 93 18.59 -14.32 -6.46
C ILE A 93 18.38 -14.29 -4.95
N ASN A 94 18.68 -15.41 -4.29
CA ASN A 94 18.69 -15.46 -2.84
C ASN A 94 19.91 -14.66 -2.32
N PRO A 95 19.71 -13.59 -1.54
CA PRO A 95 20.82 -12.72 -1.10
C PRO A 95 21.74 -13.38 -0.06
N THR A 96 21.33 -14.47 0.59
CA THR A 96 22.14 -15.22 1.56
C THR A 96 23.07 -16.22 0.89
N THR A 97 22.66 -16.80 -0.24
CA THR A 97 23.39 -17.90 -0.91
C THR A 97 23.91 -17.54 -2.30
N GLU A 98 23.48 -16.39 -2.82
CA GLU A 98 23.73 -15.91 -4.20
C GLU A 98 23.18 -16.84 -5.29
N ALA A 99 22.46 -17.91 -4.91
CA ALA A 99 21.87 -18.85 -5.84
C ALA A 99 20.61 -18.29 -6.49
N SER A 100 20.40 -18.61 -7.76
CA SER A 100 19.11 -18.41 -8.43
C SER A 100 18.08 -19.37 -7.85
N ILE A 101 16.98 -18.83 -7.35
CA ILE A 101 15.91 -19.60 -6.69
C ILE A 101 14.60 -19.64 -7.51
N GLY A 102 14.52 -18.89 -8.60
CA GLY A 102 13.35 -18.86 -9.46
C GLY A 102 13.40 -17.71 -10.47
N GLU A 103 12.25 -17.41 -11.06
CA GLU A 103 12.11 -16.34 -12.03
C GLU A 103 10.77 -15.61 -11.88
N ILE A 104 10.80 -14.29 -12.05
CA ILE A 104 9.62 -13.41 -12.06
C ILE A 104 9.38 -12.84 -13.46
N PRO A 105 8.12 -12.54 -13.83
CA PRO A 105 7.79 -11.89 -15.11
C PRO A 105 8.41 -10.49 -15.21
N ALA A 106 8.96 -10.16 -16.39
CA ALA A 106 9.50 -8.83 -16.69
C ALA A 106 8.49 -8.04 -17.53
N GLY A 107 7.68 -7.21 -16.88
CA GLY A 107 6.68 -6.38 -17.55
C GLY A 107 7.29 -5.28 -18.43
N THR A 108 6.55 -4.91 -19.48
CA THR A 108 6.91 -3.90 -20.49
C THR A 108 5.89 -2.76 -20.51
N SER A 109 6.10 -1.76 -21.38
CA SER A 109 5.15 -0.66 -21.60
C SER A 109 3.77 -1.16 -21.98
N GLU A 110 3.70 -2.20 -22.81
CA GLU A 110 2.48 -2.81 -23.32
C GLU A 110 1.68 -3.46 -22.19
N ASP A 111 2.39 -4.11 -21.24
CA ASP A 111 1.78 -4.68 -20.05
C ASP A 111 1.25 -3.58 -19.11
N VAL A 112 1.98 -2.46 -18.99
CA VAL A 112 1.54 -1.30 -18.22
C VAL A 112 0.29 -0.69 -18.83
N ASP A 113 0.25 -0.52 -20.16
CA ASP A 113 -0.92 0.00 -20.87
C ASP A 113 -2.14 -0.90 -20.67
N ALA A 114 -1.96 -2.23 -20.76
CA ALA A 114 -3.01 -3.20 -20.48
C ALA A 114 -3.51 -3.11 -19.02
N ALA A 115 -2.59 -2.99 -18.04
CA ALA A 115 -2.95 -2.84 -16.63
C ALA A 115 -3.69 -1.53 -16.34
N VAL A 116 -3.26 -0.41 -16.95
CA VAL A 116 -3.91 0.89 -16.82
C VAL A 116 -5.28 0.87 -17.48
N ALA A 117 -5.42 0.25 -18.66
CA ALA A 117 -6.71 0.09 -19.33
C ALA A 117 -7.70 -0.71 -18.47
N ALA A 118 -7.26 -1.82 -17.90
CA ALA A 118 -8.05 -2.63 -16.97
C ALA A 118 -8.45 -1.84 -15.72
N ALA A 119 -7.51 -1.13 -15.09
CA ALA A 119 -7.79 -0.29 -13.92
C ALA A 119 -8.82 0.82 -14.24
N ARG A 120 -8.70 1.49 -15.40
CA ARG A 120 -9.68 2.49 -15.86
C ARG A 120 -11.06 1.87 -16.11
N ALA A 121 -11.11 0.68 -16.69
CA ALA A 121 -12.36 -0.06 -16.91
C ALA A 121 -13.02 -0.42 -15.56
N ALA A 122 -12.26 -0.98 -14.62
CA ALA A 122 -12.74 -1.29 -13.27
C ALA A 122 -13.27 -0.07 -12.51
N LEU A 123 -12.62 1.10 -12.68
CA LEU A 123 -13.08 2.36 -12.07
C LEU A 123 -14.48 2.76 -12.56
N LYS A 124 -14.80 2.51 -13.84
CA LYS A 124 -16.06 2.94 -14.49
C LYS A 124 -17.13 1.86 -14.55
N ARG A 125 -16.75 0.59 -14.36
CA ARG A 125 -17.64 -0.57 -14.46
C ARG A 125 -18.89 -0.39 -13.61
N ASN A 126 -20.06 -0.70 -14.19
CA ASN A 126 -21.36 -0.48 -13.57
C ASN A 126 -21.56 0.95 -13.04
N ARG A 127 -21.11 1.97 -13.81
CA ARG A 127 -21.10 3.38 -13.42
C ARG A 127 -20.32 3.66 -12.12
N GLY A 128 -19.31 2.84 -11.84
CA GLY A 128 -18.47 2.88 -10.64
C GLY A 128 -19.04 2.13 -9.43
N ARG A 129 -20.29 1.65 -9.47
CA ARG A 129 -20.93 1.00 -8.32
C ARG A 129 -20.24 -0.28 -7.85
N ASP A 130 -19.51 -0.93 -8.76
CA ASP A 130 -18.76 -2.15 -8.43
C ASP A 130 -17.50 -1.85 -7.61
N TRP A 131 -16.96 -0.62 -7.68
CA TRP A 131 -15.73 -0.27 -6.96
C TRP A 131 -15.64 1.22 -6.54
N SER A 132 -15.37 2.12 -7.49
CA SER A 132 -15.03 3.53 -7.21
C SER A 132 -16.12 4.34 -6.48
N ARG A 133 -17.39 3.97 -6.71
CA ARG A 133 -18.59 4.55 -6.08
C ARG A 133 -19.31 3.53 -5.20
N ALA A 134 -18.74 2.35 -4.98
CA ALA A 134 -19.25 1.44 -3.98
C ALA A 134 -19.24 2.12 -2.60
N PRO A 135 -20.13 1.74 -1.67
CA PRO A 135 -19.98 2.13 -0.28
C PRO A 135 -18.62 1.68 0.26
N GLY A 136 -18.00 2.48 1.10
CA GLY A 136 -16.81 2.11 1.87
C GLY A 136 -16.99 0.81 2.64
N ALA A 137 -18.19 0.52 3.15
CA ALA A 137 -18.52 -0.78 3.75
C ALA A 137 -18.34 -1.98 2.80
N VAL A 138 -18.57 -1.80 1.49
CA VAL A 138 -18.31 -2.86 0.49
C VAL A 138 -16.81 -3.04 0.31
N ARG A 139 -16.04 -1.95 0.18
CA ARG A 139 -14.58 -2.02 0.04
C ARG A 139 -13.91 -2.62 1.27
N ALA A 140 -14.41 -2.29 2.46
CA ALA A 140 -13.94 -2.84 3.73
C ALA A 140 -14.04 -4.37 3.77
N LYS A 141 -15.12 -4.98 3.24
CA LYS A 141 -15.24 -6.44 3.15
C LYS A 141 -14.08 -7.07 2.38
N TYR A 142 -13.69 -6.48 1.25
CA TYR A 142 -12.55 -6.99 0.47
C TYR A 142 -11.22 -6.82 1.22
N LEU A 143 -11.00 -5.67 1.86
CA LEU A 143 -9.77 -5.43 2.63
C LEU A 143 -9.63 -6.43 3.79
N ARG A 144 -10.72 -6.70 4.53
CA ARG A 144 -10.72 -7.71 5.60
C ARG A 144 -10.54 -9.13 5.07
N ALA A 145 -11.14 -9.45 3.91
CA ALA A 145 -10.93 -10.75 3.27
C ALA A 145 -9.46 -10.97 2.87
N ILE A 146 -8.79 -9.93 2.38
CA ILE A 146 -7.34 -9.97 2.10
C ILE A 146 -6.57 -10.17 3.40
N ALA A 147 -6.85 -9.40 4.45
CA ALA A 147 -6.20 -9.55 5.76
C ALA A 147 -6.32 -10.98 6.31
N ALA A 148 -7.52 -11.56 6.26
CA ALA A 148 -7.76 -12.93 6.71
C ALA A 148 -6.91 -13.94 5.92
N LYS A 149 -6.78 -13.77 4.59
CA LYS A 149 -5.93 -14.63 3.76
C LYS A 149 -4.43 -14.43 4.00
N MET A 150 -3.99 -13.24 4.40
CA MET A 150 -2.60 -13.01 4.82
C MET A 150 -2.29 -13.77 6.11
N ILE A 151 -3.20 -13.73 7.09
CA ILE A 151 -3.05 -14.46 8.36
C ILE A 151 -3.04 -15.98 8.12
N GLU A 152 -3.97 -16.49 7.31
CA GLU A 152 -4.04 -17.91 6.95
C GLU A 152 -2.73 -18.43 6.35
N ARG A 153 -2.04 -17.59 5.56
CA ARG A 153 -0.80 -17.94 4.87
C ARG A 153 0.45 -17.34 5.51
N LYS A 154 0.35 -16.83 6.74
CA LYS A 154 1.43 -16.08 7.41
C LYS A 154 2.77 -16.80 7.37
N SER A 155 2.81 -18.08 7.74
CA SER A 155 4.07 -18.83 7.81
C SER A 155 4.71 -18.99 6.43
N ASP A 156 3.92 -19.27 5.40
CA ASP A 156 4.42 -19.41 4.02
C ASP A 156 4.95 -18.08 3.49
N LEU A 157 4.18 -17.00 3.68
CA LEU A 157 4.55 -15.67 3.20
C LEU A 157 5.81 -15.16 3.90
N ALA A 158 5.93 -15.34 5.22
CA ALA A 158 7.13 -14.97 5.96
C ALA A 158 8.39 -15.71 5.48
N ARG A 159 8.25 -17.00 5.13
CA ARG A 159 9.36 -17.78 4.56
C ARG A 159 9.77 -17.27 3.17
N LEU A 160 8.80 -16.94 2.32
CA LEU A 160 9.09 -16.36 1.00
C LEU A 160 9.74 -14.99 1.13
N GLU A 161 9.22 -14.12 2.00
CA GLU A 161 9.77 -12.79 2.24
C GLU A 161 11.22 -12.88 2.72
N ALA A 162 11.50 -13.71 3.73
CA ALA A 162 12.85 -13.93 4.24
C ALA A 162 13.80 -14.50 3.17
N LEU A 163 13.31 -15.42 2.33
CA LEU A 163 14.10 -16.05 1.27
C LEU A 163 14.47 -15.07 0.15
N ASP A 164 13.58 -14.14 -0.16
CA ASP A 164 13.70 -13.22 -1.30
C ASP A 164 14.50 -11.96 -0.93
N CYS A 165 14.23 -11.35 0.23
CA CYS A 165 14.93 -10.12 0.65
C CYS A 165 16.04 -10.35 1.69
N GLY A 166 16.18 -11.56 2.22
CA GLY A 166 17.28 -11.94 3.13
C GLY A 166 17.11 -11.50 4.59
N LYS A 167 15.93 -10.99 4.98
CA LYS A 167 15.68 -10.60 6.37
C LYS A 167 15.50 -11.83 7.29
N PRO A 168 15.77 -11.69 8.61
CA PRO A 168 15.48 -12.74 9.57
C PRO A 168 14.01 -13.19 9.52
N LEU A 169 13.77 -14.49 9.70
CA LEU A 169 12.42 -15.05 9.62
C LEU A 169 11.46 -14.45 10.66
N ASP A 170 11.96 -14.11 11.85
CA ASP A 170 11.15 -13.48 12.90
C ASP A 170 10.70 -12.08 12.49
N GLU A 171 11.58 -11.30 11.85
CA GLU A 171 11.23 -9.98 11.30
C GLU A 171 10.22 -10.12 10.16
N ALA A 172 10.44 -11.07 9.23
CA ALA A 172 9.47 -11.37 8.18
C ALA A 172 8.10 -11.81 8.73
N ALA A 173 8.07 -12.55 9.84
CA ALA A 173 6.82 -12.97 10.47
C ALA A 173 6.08 -11.79 11.12
N TRP A 174 6.79 -10.84 11.73
CA TRP A 174 6.20 -9.60 12.24
C TRP A 174 5.64 -8.72 11.10
N ASP A 175 6.36 -8.62 9.97
CA ASP A 175 5.87 -7.90 8.80
C ASP A 175 4.51 -8.43 8.31
N MET A 176 4.28 -9.75 8.37
CA MET A 176 2.99 -10.33 7.96
C MET A 176 1.84 -9.95 8.89
N ASP A 177 2.11 -9.76 10.19
CA ASP A 177 1.11 -9.24 11.14
C ASP A 177 0.79 -7.77 10.81
N ASP A 178 1.82 -6.96 10.54
CA ASP A 178 1.65 -5.56 10.17
C ASP A 178 0.92 -5.39 8.83
N VAL A 179 1.18 -6.28 7.86
CA VAL A 179 0.44 -6.35 6.60
C VAL A 179 -1.05 -6.59 6.84
N ALA A 180 -1.40 -7.61 7.64
CA ALA A 180 -2.79 -7.91 7.96
C ALA A 180 -3.46 -6.77 8.73
N GLY A 181 -2.76 -6.22 9.73
CA GLY A 181 -3.20 -5.06 10.52
C GLY A 181 -3.43 -3.81 9.67
N CYS A 182 -2.59 -3.57 8.66
CA CYS A 182 -2.74 -2.44 7.74
C CYS A 182 -4.04 -2.53 6.93
N PHE A 183 -4.35 -3.72 6.39
CA PHE A 183 -5.62 -3.93 5.70
C PHE A 183 -6.84 -3.76 6.61
N GLU A 184 -6.78 -4.29 7.83
CA GLU A 184 -7.86 -4.12 8.82
C GLU A 184 -8.06 -2.64 9.20
N PHE A 185 -6.95 -1.93 9.46
CA PHE A 185 -6.97 -0.50 9.75
C PHE A 185 -7.63 0.31 8.64
N PHE A 186 -7.27 0.05 7.38
CA PHE A 186 -7.86 0.75 6.24
C PHE A 186 -9.28 0.29 5.90
N ALA A 187 -9.69 -0.93 6.28
CA ALA A 187 -11.09 -1.35 6.22
C ALA A 187 -11.97 -0.48 7.11
N GLY A 188 -11.54 -0.23 8.35
CA GLY A 188 -12.22 0.71 9.25
C GLY A 188 -12.27 2.14 8.70
N HIS A 189 -11.19 2.59 8.05
CA HIS A 189 -11.17 3.91 7.38
C HIS A 189 -12.13 3.99 6.19
N ALA A 190 -12.28 2.91 5.42
CA ALA A 190 -13.24 2.87 4.32
C ALA A 190 -14.67 3.02 4.84
N GLU A 191 -15.06 2.31 5.91
CA GLU A 191 -16.37 2.45 6.56
C GLU A 191 -16.59 3.84 7.17
N ALA A 192 -15.58 4.39 7.84
CA ALA A 192 -15.64 5.73 8.40
C ALA A 192 -15.73 6.82 7.33
N LEU A 193 -15.19 6.59 6.13
CA LEU A 193 -15.23 7.53 5.03
C LEU A 193 -16.67 7.79 4.56
N ASP A 194 -17.53 6.77 4.52
CA ASP A 194 -18.95 6.92 4.13
C ASP A 194 -19.68 7.90 5.05
N LYS A 195 -19.41 7.83 6.36
CA LYS A 195 -20.00 8.71 7.38
C LYS A 195 -19.55 10.17 7.26
N ARG A 196 -18.42 10.42 6.59
CA ARG A 196 -17.82 11.75 6.42
C ARG A 196 -18.15 12.38 5.06
N GLN A 197 -18.93 11.71 4.22
CA GLN A 197 -19.36 12.26 2.93
C GLN A 197 -20.42 13.34 3.11
N ASN A 198 -20.45 14.30 2.18
CA ASN A 198 -21.42 15.39 2.11
C ASN A 198 -21.50 16.26 3.38
N ALA A 199 -20.37 16.44 4.07
CA ALA A 199 -20.28 17.32 5.23
C ALA A 199 -20.64 18.76 4.83
N ALA A 200 -21.60 19.38 5.52
CA ALA A 200 -22.09 20.71 5.20
C ALA A 200 -21.01 21.78 5.43
N VAL A 201 -20.98 22.79 4.56
CA VAL A 201 -20.13 23.98 4.71
C VAL A 201 -21.04 25.18 4.94
N ALA A 202 -20.83 25.90 6.04
CA ALA A 202 -21.60 27.09 6.38
C ALA A 202 -21.35 28.20 5.34
N LEU A 203 -22.43 28.73 4.77
CA LEU A 203 -22.44 29.79 3.76
C LEU A 203 -23.67 30.71 4.00
N PRO A 204 -23.69 31.92 3.40
CA PRO A 204 -24.88 32.77 3.40
C PRO A 204 -26.10 32.06 2.81
N GLU A 205 -27.30 32.45 3.25
CA GLU A 205 -28.59 31.74 3.04
C GLU A 205 -28.90 31.35 1.58
N ASN A 206 -28.33 32.07 0.62
CA ASN A 206 -28.57 31.85 -0.82
C ASN A 206 -27.74 30.70 -1.42
N PHE A 207 -26.87 30.05 -0.63
CA PHE A 207 -25.95 29.01 -1.11
C PHE A 207 -25.96 27.76 -0.24
N LYS A 208 -25.91 26.59 -0.90
CA LYS A 208 -25.69 25.29 -0.24
C LYS A 208 -24.38 24.68 -0.74
N CYS A 209 -23.48 24.34 0.18
CA CYS A 209 -22.21 23.70 -0.13
C CYS A 209 -21.99 22.50 0.77
N HIS A 210 -21.37 21.46 0.22
CA HIS A 210 -20.97 20.26 0.95
C HIS A 210 -19.62 19.75 0.44
N LEU A 211 -18.86 19.14 1.33
CA LEU A 211 -17.59 18.48 0.99
C LEU A 211 -17.85 17.03 0.63
N LYS A 212 -17.28 16.62 -0.50
CA LYS A 212 -17.31 15.23 -0.97
C LYS A 212 -15.89 14.76 -1.24
N LYS A 213 -15.56 13.57 -0.76
CA LYS A 213 -14.26 12.94 -1.00
C LYS A 213 -14.45 11.84 -2.04
N GLU A 214 -13.80 12.01 -3.18
CA GLU A 214 -13.88 11.08 -4.31
C GLU A 214 -12.49 10.47 -4.59
N PRO A 215 -12.42 9.21 -5.07
CA PRO A 215 -11.15 8.61 -5.45
C PRO A 215 -10.47 9.41 -6.55
N ILE A 216 -9.14 9.53 -6.49
CA ILE A 216 -8.37 10.25 -7.50
C ILE A 216 -8.34 9.55 -8.86
N GLY A 217 -8.64 8.24 -8.89
CA GLY A 217 -8.73 7.44 -10.10
C GLY A 217 -7.81 6.23 -10.10
N VAL A 218 -7.01 6.09 -11.16
CA VAL A 218 -5.97 5.06 -11.28
C VAL A 218 -4.68 5.58 -10.65
N VAL A 219 -4.06 4.80 -9.77
CA VAL A 219 -2.79 5.15 -9.12
C VAL A 219 -1.69 4.15 -9.47
N ALA A 220 -0.49 4.65 -9.77
CA ALA A 220 0.70 3.83 -9.93
C ALA A 220 1.45 3.75 -8.58
N LEU A 221 1.75 2.55 -8.13
CA LEU A 221 2.39 2.27 -6.85
C LEU A 221 3.72 1.58 -7.12
N ILE A 222 4.84 2.28 -6.96
CA ILE A 222 6.18 1.71 -7.10
C ILE A 222 6.76 1.52 -5.71
N THR A 223 7.25 0.32 -5.39
CA THR A 223 7.68 -0.03 -4.02
C THR A 223 9.09 -0.63 -3.96
N PRO A 224 9.82 -0.37 -2.86
CA PRO A 224 11.19 -0.86 -2.67
C PRO A 224 11.23 -2.33 -2.21
N TRP A 225 12.43 -2.89 -2.12
CA TRP A 225 12.71 -4.30 -1.81
C TRP A 225 12.98 -4.61 -0.34
N ASN A 226 13.15 -3.61 0.53
CA ASN A 226 13.57 -3.82 1.92
C ASN A 226 12.43 -4.31 2.83
N TYR A 227 11.20 -3.92 2.51
CA TYR A 227 9.97 -4.43 3.12
C TYR A 227 8.96 -4.73 2.00
N PRO A 228 9.24 -5.75 1.15
CA PRO A 228 8.54 -5.96 -0.12
C PRO A 228 7.02 -5.90 -0.01
N LEU A 229 6.44 -6.79 0.82
CA LEU A 229 4.99 -6.89 0.94
C LEU A 229 4.42 -5.76 1.80
N LEU A 230 5.08 -5.40 2.91
CA LEU A 230 4.60 -4.35 3.80
C LEU A 230 4.53 -2.98 3.09
N MET A 231 5.54 -2.59 2.31
CA MET A 231 5.52 -1.33 1.56
C MET A 231 4.52 -1.33 0.41
N ALA A 232 4.32 -2.49 -0.23
CA ALA A 232 3.23 -2.66 -1.18
C ALA A 232 1.87 -2.39 -0.52
N VAL A 233 1.62 -3.00 0.64
CA VAL A 233 0.35 -2.91 1.35
C VAL A 233 0.11 -1.51 1.92
N TRP A 234 1.14 -0.82 2.42
CA TRP A 234 1.04 0.58 2.86
C TRP A 234 0.56 1.53 1.77
N LYS A 235 0.69 1.16 0.48
CA LYS A 235 0.14 1.93 -0.64
C LYS A 235 -1.18 1.35 -1.15
N VAL A 236 -1.28 0.03 -1.28
CA VAL A 236 -2.45 -0.66 -1.82
C VAL A 236 -3.67 -0.48 -0.91
N ALA A 237 -3.52 -0.74 0.40
CA ALA A 237 -4.63 -0.69 1.35
C ALA A 237 -5.34 0.69 1.38
N PRO A 238 -4.64 1.84 1.54
CA PRO A 238 -5.31 3.15 1.49
C PRO A 238 -5.88 3.48 0.11
N ALA A 239 -5.20 3.10 -0.99
CA ALA A 239 -5.69 3.35 -2.34
C ALA A 239 -7.03 2.64 -2.58
N LEU A 240 -7.11 1.36 -2.24
CA LEU A 240 -8.34 0.58 -2.34
C LEU A 240 -9.41 1.10 -1.38
N ALA A 241 -9.07 1.44 -0.12
CA ALA A 241 -10.02 2.01 0.84
C ALA A 241 -10.67 3.31 0.34
N ALA A 242 -9.90 4.17 -0.34
CA ALA A 242 -10.37 5.41 -0.95
C ALA A 242 -11.25 5.19 -2.19
N GLY A 243 -11.28 3.97 -2.76
CA GLY A 243 -12.01 3.66 -3.99
C GLY A 243 -11.19 3.85 -5.27
N CYS A 244 -9.88 4.03 -5.17
CA CYS A 244 -8.99 4.04 -6.32
C CYS A 244 -8.85 2.63 -6.90
N THR A 245 -8.38 2.57 -8.14
CA THR A 245 -7.81 1.35 -8.73
C THR A 245 -6.30 1.54 -8.81
N ALA A 246 -5.53 0.46 -8.69
CA ALA A 246 -4.08 0.56 -8.55
C ALA A 246 -3.35 -0.36 -9.54
N VAL A 247 -2.20 0.11 -10.02
CA VAL A 247 -1.19 -0.69 -10.71
C VAL A 247 0.05 -0.68 -9.81
N LEU A 248 0.39 -1.84 -9.25
CA LEU A 248 1.55 -2.01 -8.37
C LEU A 248 2.74 -2.54 -9.17
N LYS A 249 3.89 -1.88 -9.06
CA LYS A 249 5.19 -2.36 -9.55
C LYS A 249 6.13 -2.55 -8.35
N PRO A 250 6.27 -3.78 -7.83
CA PRO A 250 7.24 -4.08 -6.79
C PRO A 250 8.67 -4.07 -7.34
N SER A 251 9.67 -3.94 -6.46
CA SER A 251 11.08 -4.03 -6.87
C SER A 251 11.40 -5.41 -7.42
N GLU A 252 12.12 -5.45 -8.53
CA GLU A 252 12.60 -6.68 -9.17
C GLU A 252 13.56 -7.49 -8.29
N LEU A 253 14.12 -6.88 -7.23
CA LEU A 253 15.02 -7.54 -6.29
C LEU A 253 14.28 -8.37 -5.24
N ALA A 254 12.97 -8.14 -5.04
CA ALA A 254 12.15 -8.92 -4.12
C ALA A 254 10.66 -8.89 -4.54
N SER A 255 10.25 -9.88 -5.33
CA SER A 255 8.91 -10.00 -5.96
C SER A 255 8.37 -11.44 -6.00
N VAL A 256 8.86 -12.32 -5.13
CA VAL A 256 8.41 -13.73 -4.99
C VAL A 256 7.05 -13.85 -4.32
#